data_AF-A0A8J4PQV3-F1
#
_entry.id   AF-A0A8J4PQV3-F1
#
_cell.length_a   1.000
_cell.length_b   1.000
_cell.length_c   1.000
_cell.angle_alpha   90.00
_cell.angle_beta   90.00
_cell.angle_gamma   90.00
#
_symmetry.space_group_name_H-M   'P 1'
#
loop_
_entity.id
_entity.type
_entity.pdbx_description
1 polymer ?
#
loop_
_entity_poly.entity_id
_entity_poly.type
_entity_poly.pdbx_seq_one_letter_code
_entity_poly.pdbx_strand_id
1 'polypeptide(L)'
;MASKYKQALVLVLIVFFYNIQNASSQATLDLSGVIRDTTPSRNPDFQYNVVTAQGIVLPTLGADNKPTYCCGDNSYPSIRPVVHNQTTFYGFFNDVAGVNIEIPYTVTLTQDPMNPNLYKYTNNAFFPIDGQGYDNATNFPGETVYRDAAGNPHNFHFCFEVHTEFEYRGGEIFTFTGDDDVWVFINDQLVIDLGGIHGALTASLNIDSLGLTIGQTYPFDFFYCERHTTESEIAITTTLPFVCPYYDGCGVCQGDNSSCCLPSNCDDRHELNTLLCITPTCTDNKTCTAFPATCSDNNVCTNDTCIPGAGCSFTPIVCNDYNPCTYDYCSSSFPYNGCVFVPIGGCVACENTTCQSEDLCIPLVCHPFNGSTCISNPINCDDGNPCTTDLCSEGICTYTVVPDCPRNTTTDTSTTTETTTSTSTTGTTAPATTGTTAPATTGTTAPATTTTSSTTEGGGTGTIPTTTTTTTTTTTSTTGPPAPPPCVCPPGYDCRLEYHPAAGWLILCTQRNTTTTTTSTSTTTRP
;
A
#
# COMPACT_ATOMS: atom_id res chain seq x y z
N MET A 1 -9.67 -60.90 21.44
CA MET A 1 -10.21 -59.86 20.51
C MET A 1 -10.39 -58.49 21.18
N ALA A 2 -10.94 -58.39 22.38
CA ALA A 2 -11.20 -57.10 23.07
C ALA A 2 -9.99 -56.16 23.30
N SER A 3 -8.76 -56.68 23.43
CA SER A 3 -7.55 -55.86 23.65
C SER A 3 -7.12 -55.08 22.39
N LYS A 4 -7.24 -55.69 21.20
CA LYS A 4 -6.86 -55.04 19.93
C LYS A 4 -7.82 -53.90 19.55
N TYR A 5 -9.10 -54.03 19.88
CA TYR A 5 -10.10 -52.97 19.67
C TYR A 5 -9.90 -51.77 20.61
N LYS A 6 -9.44 -52.00 21.85
CA LYS A 6 -9.10 -50.89 22.77
C LYS A 6 -7.88 -50.10 22.29
N GLN A 7 -6.85 -50.77 21.77
CA GLN A 7 -5.67 -50.07 21.22
C GLN A 7 -6.00 -49.30 19.94
N ALA A 8 -6.83 -49.86 19.05
CA ALA A 8 -7.28 -49.16 17.85
C ALA A 8 -8.16 -47.94 18.18
N LEU A 9 -9.08 -48.05 19.16
CA LEU A 9 -9.92 -46.95 19.59
C LEU A 9 -9.12 -45.80 20.23
N VAL A 10 -8.10 -46.14 21.04
CA VAL A 10 -7.20 -45.14 21.64
C VAL A 10 -6.36 -44.46 20.57
N LEU A 11 -5.87 -45.18 19.56
CA LEU A 11 -5.11 -44.59 18.47
C LEU A 11 -5.98 -43.66 17.61
N VAL A 12 -7.21 -44.05 17.30
CA VAL A 12 -8.18 -43.21 16.57
C VAL A 12 -8.52 -41.97 17.37
N LEU A 13 -8.76 -42.09 18.68
CA LEU A 13 -9.02 -40.93 19.55
C LEU A 13 -7.80 -40.02 19.64
N ILE A 14 -6.57 -40.54 19.77
CA ILE A 14 -5.34 -39.72 19.78
C ILE A 14 -5.18 -38.98 18.45
N VAL A 15 -5.40 -39.64 17.31
CA VAL A 15 -5.36 -38.98 15.99
C VAL A 15 -6.47 -37.94 15.88
N PHE A 16 -7.68 -38.21 16.37
CA PHE A 16 -8.80 -37.26 16.36
C PHE A 16 -8.51 -36.04 17.25
N PHE A 17 -7.97 -36.24 18.46
CA PHE A 17 -7.57 -35.16 19.37
C PHE A 17 -6.35 -34.39 18.87
N TYR A 18 -5.39 -35.03 18.19
CA TYR A 18 -4.25 -34.37 17.54
C TYR A 18 -4.69 -33.52 16.34
N ASN A 19 -5.70 -33.95 15.58
CA ASN A 19 -6.28 -33.15 14.49
C ASN A 19 -7.17 -32.01 15.02
N ILE A 20 -7.87 -32.18 16.14
CA ILE A 20 -8.65 -31.10 16.77
C ILE A 20 -7.74 -30.03 17.41
N GLN A 21 -6.55 -30.40 17.92
CA GLN A 21 -5.59 -29.42 18.45
C GLN A 21 -4.83 -28.64 17.36
N ASN A 22 -4.79 -29.13 16.12
CA ASN A 22 -4.13 -28.47 14.98
C ASN A 22 -5.08 -27.70 14.06
N ALA A 23 -6.38 -27.63 14.37
CA ALA A 23 -7.27 -26.66 13.74
C ALA A 23 -7.05 -25.28 14.39
N SER A 24 -5.86 -24.71 14.22
CA SER A 24 -5.65 -23.29 14.46
C SER A 24 -6.52 -22.53 13.47
N SER A 25 -7.40 -21.65 13.98
CA SER A 25 -8.07 -20.69 13.11
C SER A 25 -6.99 -19.82 12.46
N GLN A 26 -6.89 -19.89 11.14
CA GLN A 26 -6.00 -19.07 10.33
C GLN A 26 -6.18 -17.59 10.73
N ALA A 27 -5.10 -16.87 11.00
CA ALA A 27 -5.22 -15.47 11.39
C ALA A 27 -5.81 -14.65 10.25
N THR A 28 -6.52 -13.57 10.58
CA THR A 28 -7.15 -12.68 9.61
C THR A 28 -6.62 -11.26 9.75
N LEU A 29 -6.76 -10.50 8.67
CA LEU A 29 -6.44 -9.08 8.60
C LEU A 29 -7.62 -8.37 7.93
N ASP A 30 -8.22 -7.42 8.64
CA ASP A 30 -9.40 -6.70 8.15
C ASP A 30 -9.00 -5.39 7.47
N LEU A 31 -9.44 -5.22 6.23
CA LEU A 31 -9.35 -4.01 5.43
C LEU A 31 -10.74 -3.35 5.43
N SER A 32 -11.00 -2.55 6.47
CA SER A 32 -12.25 -1.84 6.65
C SER A 32 -12.27 -0.52 5.89
N GLY A 33 -13.41 -0.20 5.28
CA GLY A 33 -13.61 1.01 4.52
C GLY A 33 -15.07 1.29 4.21
N VAL A 34 -15.31 2.08 3.18
CA VAL A 34 -16.64 2.51 2.76
C VAL A 34 -16.81 2.24 1.27
N ILE A 35 -17.92 1.57 0.93
CA ILE A 35 -18.39 1.47 -0.44
C ILE A 35 -19.37 2.62 -0.70
N ARG A 36 -19.20 3.33 -1.81
CA ARG A 36 -20.15 4.31 -2.33
C ARG A 36 -20.84 3.73 -3.55
N ASP A 37 -22.11 3.41 -3.35
CA ASP A 37 -22.98 2.89 -4.39
C ASP A 37 -23.56 4.02 -5.25
N THR A 38 -23.52 3.87 -6.56
CA THR A 38 -24.02 4.86 -7.54
C THR A 38 -24.63 4.14 -8.73
N THR A 39 -25.22 4.86 -9.69
CA THR A 39 -25.67 4.25 -10.96
C THR A 39 -25.35 5.16 -12.14
N PRO A 40 -25.30 4.63 -13.38
CA PRO A 40 -25.04 5.44 -14.58
C PRO A 40 -26.02 6.61 -14.79
N SER A 41 -27.23 6.51 -14.21
CA SER A 41 -28.21 7.59 -14.26
C SER A 41 -27.88 8.76 -13.31
N ARG A 42 -27.05 8.52 -12.29
CA ARG A 42 -26.65 9.48 -11.25
C ARG A 42 -25.22 9.97 -11.44
N ASN A 43 -24.34 9.13 -11.96
CA ASN A 43 -22.98 9.50 -12.33
C ASN A 43 -22.66 8.97 -13.74
N PRO A 44 -22.48 9.85 -14.74
CA PRO A 44 -22.28 9.45 -16.12
C PRO A 44 -20.88 8.83 -16.39
N ASP A 45 -19.98 8.83 -15.42
CA ASP A 45 -18.67 8.16 -15.54
C ASP A 45 -18.76 6.63 -15.41
N PHE A 46 -19.91 6.11 -14.97
CA PHE A 46 -20.21 4.69 -14.88
C PHE A 46 -20.89 4.23 -16.18
N GLN A 47 -20.48 3.07 -16.71
CA GLN A 47 -20.78 2.62 -18.08
C GLN A 47 -20.30 3.59 -19.17
N TYR A 48 -19.21 4.33 -18.91
CA TYR A 48 -18.61 5.23 -19.88
C TYR A 48 -17.63 4.51 -20.82
N ASN A 49 -16.72 5.25 -21.46
CA ASN A 49 -15.80 4.65 -22.45
C ASN A 49 -14.84 3.65 -21.79
N VAL A 50 -14.85 2.42 -22.28
CA VAL A 50 -13.94 1.34 -21.88
C VAL A 50 -12.52 1.63 -22.37
N VAL A 51 -11.69 2.23 -21.52
CA VAL A 51 -10.31 2.62 -21.81
C VAL A 51 -9.48 2.57 -20.53
N THR A 52 -8.38 1.80 -20.56
CA THR A 52 -7.32 1.88 -19.54
C THR A 52 -6.61 3.23 -19.59
N ALA A 53 -6.47 3.88 -18.44
CA ALA A 53 -6.02 5.26 -18.31
C ALA A 53 -5.33 5.53 -16.97
N GLN A 54 -4.00 5.50 -16.98
CA GLN A 54 -3.19 6.08 -15.92
C GLN A 54 -3.20 7.61 -15.97
N GLY A 55 -2.96 8.22 -14.82
CA GLY A 55 -2.88 9.67 -14.62
C GLY A 55 -4.25 10.35 -14.50
N ILE A 56 -5.31 9.61 -14.16
CA ILE A 56 -6.64 10.17 -13.87
C ILE A 56 -6.61 10.98 -12.57
N VAL A 57 -5.77 10.59 -11.62
CA VAL A 57 -5.60 11.25 -10.32
C VAL A 57 -4.25 11.97 -10.25
N LEU A 58 -4.17 13.00 -9.41
CA LEU A 58 -2.91 13.65 -9.10
C LEU A 58 -1.95 12.69 -8.38
N PRO A 59 -0.63 12.90 -8.48
CA PRO A 59 0.36 12.05 -7.81
C PRO A 59 0.30 12.11 -6.28
N THR A 60 -0.44 13.06 -5.71
CA THR A 60 -0.59 13.23 -4.26
C THR A 60 -2.06 13.31 -3.88
N LEU A 61 -2.39 12.80 -2.69
CA LEU A 61 -3.74 12.95 -2.14
C LEU A 61 -4.11 14.42 -1.92
N GLY A 62 -5.42 14.68 -1.97
CA GLY A 62 -6.00 15.96 -1.59
C GLY A 62 -5.90 16.19 -0.06
N ALA A 63 -6.23 17.40 0.37
CA ALA A 63 -6.25 17.74 1.80
C ALA A 63 -7.33 16.99 2.61
N ASP A 64 -8.23 16.31 1.91
CA ASP A 64 -9.26 15.41 2.43
C ASP A 64 -8.82 13.93 2.44
N ASN A 65 -7.53 13.68 2.15
CA ASN A 65 -6.92 12.35 1.98
C ASN A 65 -7.52 11.54 0.82
N LYS A 66 -8.22 12.18 -0.13
CA LYS A 66 -8.85 11.47 -1.26
C LYS A 66 -8.14 11.77 -2.58
N PRO A 67 -8.27 10.90 -3.60
CA PRO A 67 -7.68 11.15 -4.90
C PRO A 67 -8.29 12.43 -5.48
N THR A 68 -7.43 13.31 -5.99
CA THR A 68 -7.86 14.53 -6.69
C THR A 68 -7.77 14.30 -8.19
N TYR A 69 -8.83 14.59 -8.93
CA TYR A 69 -8.82 14.47 -10.39
C TYR A 69 -7.75 15.39 -11.02
N CYS A 70 -6.96 14.83 -11.94
CA CYS A 70 -5.82 15.50 -12.57
C CYS A 70 -6.18 16.73 -13.38
N CYS A 71 -7.37 16.71 -13.98
CA CYS A 71 -7.55 17.31 -15.29
C CYS A 71 -8.56 18.48 -15.29
N GLY A 72 -9.18 18.76 -14.14
CA GLY A 72 -10.11 19.88 -13.94
C GLY A 72 -11.38 19.80 -14.79
N ASP A 73 -12.17 20.89 -14.80
CA ASP A 73 -13.45 20.95 -15.54
C ASP A 73 -13.30 21.27 -17.03
N ASN A 74 -12.11 21.71 -17.44
CA ASN A 74 -11.83 22.03 -18.83
C ASN A 74 -11.38 20.77 -19.56
N SER A 75 -12.35 20.11 -20.19
CA SER A 75 -12.14 19.03 -21.14
C SER A 75 -11.12 19.44 -22.22
N TYR A 76 -9.85 19.10 -22.04
CA TYR A 76 -8.91 19.10 -23.16
C TYR A 76 -9.22 17.86 -24.02
N PRO A 77 -9.68 18.04 -25.27
CA PRO A 77 -10.05 16.95 -26.14
C PRO A 77 -8.77 16.41 -26.79
N SER A 78 -8.28 15.23 -26.38
CA SER A 78 -7.57 14.25 -27.24
C SER A 78 -6.82 13.14 -26.48
N ILE A 79 -6.71 13.17 -25.14
CA ILE A 79 -6.04 12.10 -24.40
C ILE A 79 -6.94 11.71 -23.21
N ARG A 80 -7.75 10.66 -23.44
CA ARG A 80 -8.50 9.83 -22.46
C ARG A 80 -9.85 10.38 -21.95
N PRO A 81 -10.95 10.23 -22.72
CA PRO A 81 -12.30 10.49 -22.23
C PRO A 81 -12.77 9.32 -21.32
N VAL A 82 -12.23 9.23 -20.11
CA VAL A 82 -12.53 8.12 -19.15
C VAL A 82 -13.32 8.62 -17.93
N VAL A 83 -13.25 9.91 -17.68
CA VAL A 83 -13.97 10.65 -16.63
C VAL A 83 -14.40 11.97 -17.26
N HIS A 84 -15.64 12.41 -17.03
CA HIS A 84 -16.21 13.59 -17.68
C HIS A 84 -15.59 14.90 -17.19
N ASN A 85 -15.45 15.06 -15.87
CA ASN A 85 -14.88 16.26 -15.23
C ASN A 85 -14.64 16.04 -13.72
N GLN A 86 -14.12 17.08 -13.04
CA GLN A 86 -13.89 17.08 -11.60
C GLN A 86 -15.17 16.80 -10.79
N THR A 87 -16.32 17.31 -11.22
CA THR A 87 -17.58 17.20 -10.47
C THR A 87 -18.08 15.75 -10.44
N THR A 88 -18.01 15.04 -11.56
CA THR A 88 -18.44 13.64 -11.63
C THR A 88 -17.44 12.71 -10.92
N PHE A 89 -16.15 12.98 -11.04
CA PHE A 89 -15.10 12.27 -10.29
C PHE A 89 -15.22 12.45 -8.77
N TYR A 90 -15.57 13.65 -8.31
CA TYR A 90 -15.73 13.94 -6.88
C TYR A 90 -16.69 12.95 -6.19
N GLY A 91 -17.77 12.57 -6.89
CA GLY A 91 -18.76 11.60 -6.39
C GLY A 91 -18.30 10.15 -6.33
N PHE A 92 -17.05 9.81 -6.72
CA PHE A 92 -16.52 8.46 -6.57
C PHE A 92 -16.22 8.18 -5.09
N PHE A 93 -15.58 9.14 -4.42
CA PHE A 93 -15.04 8.98 -3.07
C PHE A 93 -15.57 10.02 -2.09
N ASN A 94 -16.50 10.90 -2.48
CA ASN A 94 -17.15 11.83 -1.55
C ASN A 94 -18.65 11.60 -1.51
N ASP A 95 -19.24 11.74 -0.32
CA ASP A 95 -20.66 11.56 -0.13
C ASP A 95 -21.43 12.73 -0.73
N VAL A 96 -22.23 12.43 -1.76
CA VAL A 96 -22.98 13.43 -2.51
C VAL A 96 -24.44 12.99 -2.56
N ALA A 97 -25.28 13.74 -1.85
CA ALA A 97 -26.70 13.45 -1.73
C ALA A 97 -27.38 13.29 -3.10
N GLY A 98 -27.99 12.13 -3.32
CA GLY A 98 -28.68 11.78 -4.57
C GLY A 98 -27.77 11.30 -5.70
N VAL A 99 -26.45 11.33 -5.52
CA VAL A 99 -25.47 10.75 -6.46
C VAL A 99 -25.03 9.37 -5.96
N ASN A 100 -24.62 9.27 -4.70
CA ASN A 100 -24.17 8.01 -4.10
C ASN A 100 -24.84 7.72 -2.74
N ILE A 101 -24.75 6.46 -2.30
CA ILE A 101 -25.11 5.99 -0.97
C ILE A 101 -23.88 5.33 -0.35
N GLU A 102 -23.45 5.81 0.82
CA GLU A 102 -22.38 5.19 1.59
C GLU A 102 -22.84 3.89 2.27
N ILE A 103 -22.00 2.87 2.23
CA ILE A 103 -22.24 1.55 2.82
C ILE A 103 -20.90 1.08 3.43
N PRO A 104 -20.80 1.00 4.77
CA PRO A 104 -19.60 0.44 5.42
C PRO A 104 -19.34 -0.98 4.95
N TYR A 105 -18.08 -1.30 4.64
CA TYR A 105 -17.70 -2.63 4.17
C TYR A 105 -16.29 -3.01 4.65
N THR A 106 -16.09 -4.30 4.92
CA THR A 106 -14.79 -4.84 5.34
C THR A 106 -14.42 -6.01 4.45
N VAL A 107 -13.20 -5.95 3.89
CA VAL A 107 -12.57 -7.09 3.22
C VAL A 107 -11.68 -7.80 4.25
N THR A 108 -12.02 -9.05 4.60
CA THR A 108 -11.22 -9.86 5.52
C THR A 108 -10.23 -10.72 4.75
N LEU A 109 -8.94 -10.42 4.86
CA LEU A 109 -7.85 -11.22 4.30
C LEU A 109 -7.52 -12.37 5.24
N THR A 110 -7.10 -13.50 4.66
CA THR A 110 -6.70 -14.71 5.39
C THR A 110 -5.18 -14.91 5.30
N GLN A 111 -4.53 -15.20 6.41
CA GLN A 111 -3.09 -15.44 6.49
C GLN A 111 -2.71 -16.72 5.74
N ASP A 112 -1.74 -16.72 4.84
CA ASP A 112 -1.28 -17.91 4.12
C ASP A 112 -0.82 -19.03 5.09
N PRO A 113 -1.30 -20.28 4.94
CA PRO A 113 -0.95 -21.38 5.85
C PRO A 113 0.55 -21.73 5.84
N MET A 114 1.26 -21.40 4.76
CA MET A 114 2.68 -21.70 4.56
C MET A 114 3.57 -20.48 4.84
N ASN A 115 2.99 -19.28 4.93
CA ASN A 115 3.72 -18.05 5.23
C ASN A 115 2.95 -17.18 6.26
N PRO A 116 3.36 -17.17 7.53
CA PRO A 116 2.65 -16.43 8.58
C PRO A 116 2.68 -14.91 8.41
N ASN A 117 3.50 -14.38 7.51
CA ASN A 117 3.57 -12.94 7.25
C ASN A 117 2.73 -12.51 6.04
N LEU A 118 2.16 -13.45 5.28
CA LEU A 118 1.44 -13.17 4.03
C LEU A 118 -0.06 -13.29 4.26
N TYR A 119 -0.83 -12.31 3.79
CA TYR A 119 -2.29 -12.29 3.86
C TYR A 119 -2.87 -12.18 2.45
N LYS A 120 -3.98 -12.89 2.21
CA LYS A 120 -4.59 -13.03 0.89
C LYS A 120 -6.11 -12.89 0.94
N TYR A 121 -6.67 -12.24 -0.06
CA TYR A 121 -8.08 -12.25 -0.40
C TYR A 121 -8.21 -12.41 -1.92
N THR A 122 -9.18 -13.19 -2.39
CA THR A 122 -9.46 -13.36 -3.81
C THR A 122 -10.95 -13.58 -3.99
N ASN A 123 -11.57 -12.80 -4.86
CA ASN A 123 -12.96 -12.94 -5.23
C ASN A 123 -13.17 -12.55 -6.70
N ASN A 124 -13.50 -13.53 -7.54
CA ASN A 124 -13.69 -13.37 -8.98
C ASN A 124 -15.14 -13.01 -9.36
N ALA A 125 -15.98 -12.74 -8.36
CA ALA A 125 -17.37 -12.29 -8.51
C ALA A 125 -17.69 -11.33 -7.36
N PHE A 126 -16.97 -10.22 -7.31
CA PHE A 126 -17.01 -9.26 -6.20
C PHE A 126 -18.19 -8.29 -6.33
N PHE A 127 -19.36 -8.74 -5.89
CA PHE A 127 -20.58 -7.94 -5.85
C PHE A 127 -21.04 -7.69 -4.40
N PRO A 128 -20.28 -6.89 -3.62
CA PRO A 128 -20.42 -6.79 -2.16
C PRO A 128 -21.75 -6.19 -1.70
N ILE A 129 -22.43 -5.45 -2.57
CA ILE A 129 -23.62 -4.66 -2.27
C ILE A 129 -24.86 -5.05 -3.10
N ASP A 130 -24.89 -6.29 -3.61
CA ASP A 130 -26.07 -6.83 -4.30
C ASP A 130 -27.36 -6.65 -3.48
N GLY A 131 -28.36 -5.99 -4.07
CA GLY A 131 -29.65 -5.71 -3.45
C GLY A 131 -29.62 -4.66 -2.32
N GLN A 132 -28.48 -4.01 -2.09
CA GLN A 132 -28.33 -2.88 -1.17
C GLN A 132 -28.30 -1.55 -1.96
N GLY A 133 -28.21 -0.42 -1.26
CA GLY A 133 -28.15 0.90 -1.88
C GLY A 133 -29.27 1.17 -2.90
N TYR A 134 -28.92 1.65 -4.10
CA TYR A 134 -29.81 1.91 -5.22
C TYR A 134 -30.37 0.63 -5.87
N ASP A 135 -29.70 -0.51 -5.70
CA ASP A 135 -30.19 -1.82 -6.15
C ASP A 135 -31.29 -2.39 -5.24
N ASN A 136 -31.56 -1.75 -4.10
CA ASN A 136 -32.67 -2.11 -3.23
C ASN A 136 -34.02 -1.78 -3.89
N ALA A 137 -34.63 -2.77 -4.52
CA ALA A 137 -35.91 -2.64 -5.23
C ALA A 137 -37.10 -2.19 -4.35
N THR A 138 -37.00 -2.28 -3.02
CA THR A 138 -38.04 -1.73 -2.12
C THR A 138 -37.97 -0.21 -2.07
N ASN A 139 -36.74 0.33 -2.01
CA ASN A 139 -36.49 1.77 -1.92
C ASN A 139 -36.47 2.42 -3.31
N PHE A 140 -35.98 1.72 -4.33
CA PHE A 140 -35.80 2.20 -5.69
C PHE A 140 -36.40 1.23 -6.73
N PRO A 141 -37.74 1.06 -6.77
CA PRO A 141 -38.39 0.08 -7.64
C PRO A 141 -38.26 0.35 -9.14
N GLY A 142 -37.79 1.54 -9.53
CA GLY A 142 -37.57 1.95 -10.92
C GLY A 142 -36.10 1.97 -11.34
N GLU A 143 -35.18 1.54 -10.47
CA GLU A 143 -33.75 1.52 -10.81
C GLU A 143 -33.48 0.49 -11.91
N THR A 144 -32.49 0.77 -12.77
CA THR A 144 -32.11 -0.16 -13.83
C THR A 144 -31.38 -1.35 -13.22
N VAL A 145 -31.84 -2.56 -13.52
CA VAL A 145 -31.20 -3.80 -13.07
C VAL A 145 -30.16 -4.24 -14.10
N TYR A 146 -28.89 -4.17 -13.73
CA TYR A 146 -27.79 -4.69 -14.53
C TYR A 146 -27.59 -6.18 -14.28
N ARG A 147 -27.05 -6.89 -15.28
CA ARG A 147 -26.94 -8.36 -15.24
C ARG A 147 -25.60 -8.82 -15.80
N ASP A 148 -25.10 -9.92 -15.24
CA ASP A 148 -23.98 -10.66 -15.82
C ASP A 148 -24.35 -11.35 -17.15
N ALA A 149 -23.38 -12.01 -17.77
CA ALA A 149 -23.59 -12.79 -18.99
C ALA A 149 -24.55 -13.98 -18.81
N ALA A 150 -24.74 -14.49 -17.59
CA ALA A 150 -25.67 -15.56 -17.26
C ALA A 150 -27.10 -15.05 -16.97
N GLY A 151 -27.28 -13.72 -16.93
CA GLY A 151 -28.55 -13.07 -16.64
C GLY A 151 -28.85 -12.87 -15.15
N ASN A 152 -27.90 -13.15 -14.25
CA ASN A 152 -28.03 -12.88 -12.82
C ASN A 152 -27.92 -11.37 -12.57
N PRO A 153 -28.78 -10.78 -11.72
CA PRO A 153 -28.69 -9.38 -11.37
C PRO A 153 -27.52 -9.14 -10.41
N HIS A 154 -26.71 -8.12 -10.68
CA HIS A 154 -25.62 -7.68 -9.80
C HIS A 154 -25.48 -6.17 -9.79
N ASN A 155 -24.88 -5.66 -8.71
CA ASN A 155 -24.42 -4.28 -8.60
C ASN A 155 -23.00 -4.15 -9.17
N PHE A 156 -22.84 -3.41 -10.26
CA PHE A 156 -21.58 -3.16 -10.96
C PHE A 156 -21.10 -1.70 -10.85
N HIS A 157 -21.67 -0.90 -9.95
CA HIS A 157 -21.48 0.54 -9.98
C HIS A 157 -21.18 1.07 -8.59
N PHE A 158 -19.95 0.86 -8.15
CA PHE A 158 -19.54 1.28 -6.82
C PHE A 158 -18.06 1.62 -6.76
N CYS A 159 -17.71 2.41 -5.75
CA CYS A 159 -16.33 2.71 -5.41
C CYS A 159 -16.05 2.34 -3.95
N PHE A 160 -14.98 1.61 -3.70
CA PHE A 160 -14.50 1.23 -2.38
C PHE A 160 -13.31 2.11 -1.98
N GLU A 161 -13.40 2.71 -0.80
CA GLU A 161 -12.39 3.56 -0.18
C GLU A 161 -11.93 2.93 1.12
N VAL A 162 -10.61 2.81 1.30
CA VAL A 162 -10.00 2.39 2.55
C VAL A 162 -8.89 3.35 2.93
N HIS A 163 -8.86 3.73 4.20
CA HIS A 163 -7.76 4.45 4.82
C HIS A 163 -7.25 3.62 6.00
N THR A 164 -5.97 3.26 5.97
CA THR A 164 -5.33 2.49 7.03
C THR A 164 -3.88 2.96 7.22
N GLU A 165 -3.19 2.40 8.19
CA GLU A 165 -1.79 2.69 8.45
C GLU A 165 -1.03 1.37 8.55
N PHE A 166 0.28 1.42 8.35
CA PHE A 166 1.15 0.27 8.62
C PHE A 166 2.49 0.75 9.17
N GLU A 167 3.06 -0.05 10.06
CA GLU A 167 4.45 0.10 10.48
C GLU A 167 5.34 -0.54 9.42
N TYR A 168 6.27 0.22 8.86
CA TYR A 168 7.24 -0.30 7.89
C TYR A 168 8.42 -0.98 8.60
N ARG A 169 8.65 -2.26 8.33
CA ARG A 169 9.69 -3.10 8.96
C ARG A 169 10.77 -3.54 7.96
N GLY A 170 10.56 -3.31 6.68
CA GLY A 170 11.46 -3.72 5.59
C GLY A 170 11.07 -5.08 5.02
N GLY A 171 11.12 -5.19 3.70
CA GLY A 171 10.79 -6.38 2.92
C GLY A 171 9.30 -6.58 2.65
N GLU A 172 8.44 -5.61 2.98
CA GLU A 172 7.01 -5.75 2.73
C GLU A 172 6.64 -5.65 1.25
N ILE A 173 5.55 -6.32 0.90
CA ILE A 173 4.95 -6.29 -0.42
C ILE A 173 3.46 -5.97 -0.34
N PHE A 174 2.95 -5.34 -1.39
CA PHE A 174 1.52 -5.21 -1.64
C PHE A 174 1.25 -5.53 -3.10
N THR A 175 0.32 -6.43 -3.35
CA THR A 175 -0.14 -6.82 -4.69
C THR A 175 -1.65 -6.72 -4.74
N PHE A 176 -2.13 -6.11 -5.82
CA PHE A 176 -3.55 -5.95 -6.08
C PHE A 176 -3.87 -6.37 -7.50
N THR A 177 -4.99 -7.06 -7.67
CA THR A 177 -5.65 -7.28 -8.95
C THR A 177 -7.05 -6.69 -8.86
N GLY A 178 -7.46 -5.91 -9.86
CA GLY A 178 -8.86 -5.50 -9.96
C GLY A 178 -9.32 -5.06 -11.34
N ASP A 179 -10.63 -5.00 -11.44
CA ASP A 179 -11.50 -4.63 -12.56
C ASP A 179 -12.52 -3.67 -11.94
N ASP A 180 -12.57 -2.36 -12.18
CA ASP A 180 -11.88 -1.53 -13.15
C ASP A 180 -10.73 -0.72 -12.51
N ASP A 181 -11.04 0.41 -11.84
CA ASP A 181 -10.04 1.38 -11.41
C ASP A 181 -9.36 1.00 -10.10
N VAL A 182 -8.05 1.23 -10.01
CA VAL A 182 -7.29 1.09 -8.77
C VAL A 182 -6.28 2.21 -8.58
N TRP A 183 -6.31 2.84 -7.41
CA TRP A 183 -5.27 3.75 -6.94
C TRP A 183 -4.82 3.38 -5.53
N VAL A 184 -3.51 3.31 -5.33
CA VAL A 184 -2.92 3.12 -4.01
C VAL A 184 -1.97 4.26 -3.72
N PHE A 185 -2.13 4.86 -2.55
CA PHE A 185 -1.24 5.88 -2.03
C PHE A 185 -0.56 5.38 -0.76
N ILE A 186 0.73 5.65 -0.64
CA ILE A 186 1.50 5.42 0.58
C ILE A 186 2.20 6.72 0.93
N ASN A 187 2.03 7.17 2.17
CA ASN A 187 2.57 8.46 2.62
C ASN A 187 2.13 9.62 1.70
N ASP A 188 0.83 9.64 1.37
CA ASP A 188 0.16 10.59 0.47
C ASP A 188 0.67 10.60 -0.99
N GLN A 189 1.55 9.67 -1.37
CA GLN A 189 2.10 9.57 -2.74
C GLN A 189 1.48 8.40 -3.49
N LEU A 190 1.06 8.62 -4.74
CA LEU A 190 0.55 7.58 -5.63
C LEU A 190 1.65 6.56 -5.96
N VAL A 191 1.42 5.30 -5.60
CA VAL A 191 2.38 4.20 -5.80
C VAL A 191 1.86 3.11 -6.74
N ILE A 192 0.54 2.97 -6.90
CA ILE A 192 -0.09 2.11 -7.91
C ILE A 192 -1.18 2.92 -8.61
N ASP A 193 -1.18 2.88 -9.94
CA ASP A 193 -2.18 3.50 -10.81
C ASP A 193 -2.60 2.50 -11.89
N LEU A 194 -3.77 1.90 -11.68
CA LEU A 194 -4.51 1.11 -12.66
C LEU A 194 -5.83 1.83 -12.94
N GLY A 195 -5.77 3.13 -13.25
CA GLY A 195 -6.96 3.88 -13.60
C GLY A 195 -7.56 3.45 -14.95
N GLY A 196 -8.86 3.70 -15.07
CA GLY A 196 -9.66 3.51 -16.26
C GLY A 196 -10.48 2.23 -16.26
N ILE A 197 -11.39 2.14 -17.23
CA ILE A 197 -12.29 0.99 -17.37
C ILE A 197 -11.57 -0.09 -18.18
N HIS A 198 -11.36 -1.25 -17.57
CA HIS A 198 -10.62 -2.39 -18.11
C HIS A 198 -10.89 -3.66 -17.31
N GLY A 199 -10.81 -4.82 -17.95
CA GLY A 199 -10.83 -6.10 -17.22
C GLY A 199 -9.67 -6.23 -16.21
N ALA A 200 -9.69 -7.27 -15.38
CA ALA A 200 -8.72 -7.47 -14.30
C ALA A 200 -7.25 -7.19 -14.69
N LEU A 201 -6.64 -6.19 -14.05
CA LEU A 201 -5.21 -5.87 -14.13
C LEU A 201 -4.54 -6.04 -12.77
N THR A 202 -3.28 -6.48 -12.78
CA THR A 202 -2.47 -6.70 -11.57
C THR A 202 -1.31 -5.72 -11.47
N ALA A 203 -1.08 -5.19 -10.27
CA ALA A 203 0.13 -4.46 -9.92
C ALA A 203 0.69 -4.98 -8.59
N SER A 204 2.02 -5.00 -8.49
CA SER A 204 2.76 -5.38 -7.28
C SER A 204 3.78 -4.30 -6.94
N LEU A 205 3.90 -4.00 -5.65
CA LEU A 205 4.82 -3.04 -5.09
C LEU A 205 5.67 -3.71 -4.01
N ASN A 206 6.99 -3.61 -4.15
CA ASN A 206 7.92 -3.81 -3.05
C ASN A 206 8.08 -2.47 -2.31
N ILE A 207 7.74 -2.45 -1.02
CA ILE A 207 7.71 -1.24 -0.20
C ILE A 207 9.13 -0.67 0.02
N ASP A 208 10.17 -1.50 -0.06
CA ASP A 208 11.58 -1.07 0.04
C ASP A 208 11.95 -0.01 -1.00
N SER A 209 11.26 -0.04 -2.16
CA SER A 209 11.50 0.91 -3.26
C SER A 209 11.09 2.35 -2.94
N LEU A 210 10.30 2.56 -1.87
CA LEU A 210 9.75 3.86 -1.50
C LEU A 210 10.70 4.71 -0.64
N GLY A 211 11.80 4.14 -0.14
CA GLY A 211 12.76 4.85 0.70
C GLY A 211 12.19 5.26 2.07
N LEU A 212 11.25 4.47 2.59
CA LEU A 212 10.67 4.66 3.93
C LEU A 212 11.70 4.33 5.03
N THR A 213 11.47 4.84 6.24
CA THR A 213 12.33 4.60 7.41
C THR A 213 11.76 3.47 8.25
N ILE A 214 12.57 2.43 8.49
CA ILE A 214 12.18 1.26 9.30
C ILE A 214 11.73 1.70 10.71
N GLY A 215 10.65 1.10 11.19
CA GLY A 215 10.03 1.36 12.49
C GLY A 215 9.12 2.59 12.52
N GLN A 216 8.89 3.26 11.39
CA GLN A 216 7.91 4.35 11.28
C GLN A 216 6.58 3.83 10.73
N THR A 217 5.50 4.48 11.15
CA THR A 217 4.15 4.24 10.66
C THR A 217 3.84 5.19 9.50
N TYR A 218 3.26 4.66 8.43
CA TYR A 218 2.87 5.40 7.24
C TYR A 218 1.39 5.19 6.90
N PRO A 219 0.69 6.23 6.40
CA PRO A 219 -0.65 6.05 5.89
C PRO A 219 -0.63 5.24 4.60
N PHE A 220 -1.67 4.43 4.44
CA PHE A 220 -1.97 3.62 3.28
C PHE A 220 -3.42 3.87 2.89
N ASP A 221 -3.62 4.38 1.68
CA ASP A 221 -4.94 4.75 1.18
C ASP A 221 -5.19 4.00 -0.12
N PHE A 222 -6.32 3.30 -0.16
CA PHE A 222 -6.68 2.41 -1.24
C PHE A 222 -8.05 2.79 -1.79
N PHE A 223 -8.11 2.95 -3.10
CA PHE A 223 -9.27 3.41 -3.84
C PHE A 223 -9.50 2.47 -5.02
N TYR A 224 -10.69 1.89 -5.06
CA TYR A 224 -11.10 0.96 -6.10
C TYR A 224 -12.48 1.34 -6.63
N CYS A 225 -12.73 1.22 -7.92
CA CYS A 225 -14.08 1.36 -8.46
C CYS A 225 -14.38 0.26 -9.48
N GLU A 226 -15.56 -0.34 -9.35
CA GLU A 226 -16.21 -1.09 -10.42
C GLU A 226 -17.14 -0.13 -11.16
N ARG A 227 -16.89 0.08 -12.46
CA ARG A 227 -17.62 1.07 -13.26
C ARG A 227 -18.31 0.46 -14.47
N HIS A 228 -18.01 -0.78 -14.83
CA HIS A 228 -18.50 -1.40 -16.04
C HIS A 228 -19.12 -2.78 -15.79
N THR A 229 -19.90 -3.25 -16.77
CA THR A 229 -20.46 -4.61 -16.76
C THR A 229 -19.57 -5.51 -17.64
N THR A 230 -19.52 -6.82 -17.50
CA THR A 230 -20.42 -7.74 -16.80
C THR A 230 -19.72 -8.58 -15.74
N GLU A 231 -18.50 -8.22 -15.39
CA GLU A 231 -17.64 -8.94 -14.43
C GLU A 231 -17.18 -7.95 -13.35
N SER A 232 -16.72 -8.48 -12.21
CA SER A 232 -16.09 -7.69 -11.16
C SER A 232 -15.20 -8.61 -10.35
N GLU A 233 -13.90 -8.32 -10.33
CA GLU A 233 -12.88 -9.15 -9.68
C GLU A 233 -11.97 -8.30 -8.80
N ILE A 234 -11.62 -8.84 -7.64
CA ILE A 234 -10.62 -8.27 -6.75
C ILE A 234 -9.74 -9.38 -6.15
N ALA A 235 -8.43 -9.13 -6.13
CA ALA A 235 -7.50 -9.95 -5.35
C ALA A 235 -6.47 -9.06 -4.65
N ILE A 236 -6.21 -9.37 -3.37
CA ILE A 236 -5.23 -8.67 -2.55
C ILE A 236 -4.26 -9.70 -2.00
N THR A 237 -2.97 -9.44 -2.11
CA THR A 237 -1.91 -10.22 -1.47
C THR A 237 -0.91 -9.26 -0.85
N THR A 238 -0.66 -9.35 0.45
CA THR A 238 0.21 -8.40 1.13
C THR A 238 0.90 -8.99 2.35
N THR A 239 2.02 -8.41 2.74
CA THR A 239 2.66 -8.63 4.03
C THR A 239 2.58 -7.41 4.96
N LEU A 240 1.87 -6.35 4.53
CA LEU A 240 1.69 -5.14 5.31
C LEU A 240 0.86 -5.42 6.57
N PRO A 241 1.35 -5.04 7.77
CA PRO A 241 0.61 -5.19 9.01
C PRO A 241 -0.36 -4.01 9.16
N PHE A 242 -1.48 -4.05 8.43
CA PHE A 242 -2.47 -2.97 8.49
C PHE A 242 -3.02 -2.78 9.90
N VAL A 243 -3.09 -1.52 10.33
CA VAL A 243 -3.69 -1.08 11.57
C VAL A 243 -4.71 0.01 11.28
N CYS A 244 -5.80 0.02 12.03
CA CYS A 244 -6.78 1.08 11.87
C CYS A 244 -6.22 2.41 12.38
N PRO A 245 -6.35 3.54 11.64
CA PRO A 245 -5.78 4.82 12.05
C PRO A 245 -6.45 5.37 13.31
N TYR A 246 -7.75 5.17 13.44
CA TYR A 246 -8.51 5.44 14.66
C TYR A 246 -9.76 4.58 14.71
N TYR A 247 -10.18 4.21 15.92
CA TYR A 247 -11.48 3.58 16.14
C TYR A 247 -12.44 4.59 16.78
N ASP A 248 -13.70 4.47 16.42
CA ASP A 248 -14.76 5.28 17.00
C ASP A 248 -15.15 4.75 18.40
N GLY A 249 -16.13 5.40 19.05
CA GLY A 249 -16.64 4.98 20.35
C GLY A 249 -17.29 3.58 20.36
N CYS A 250 -17.50 2.98 19.19
CA CYS A 250 -18.07 1.66 18.94
C CYS A 250 -17.03 0.59 18.66
N GLY A 251 -15.76 0.97 18.54
CA GLY A 251 -14.73 0.06 18.06
C GLY A 251 -14.88 -0.25 16.56
N VAL A 252 -15.62 0.56 15.81
CA VAL A 252 -15.62 0.49 14.35
C VAL A 252 -14.41 1.27 13.84
N CYS A 253 -13.61 0.62 12.99
CA CYS A 253 -12.47 1.27 12.37
C CYS A 253 -12.96 2.46 11.55
N GLN A 254 -12.41 3.64 11.83
CA GLN A 254 -12.81 4.91 11.23
C GLN A 254 -14.30 5.26 11.30
N GLY A 255 -15.02 4.67 12.26
CA GLY A 255 -16.45 4.93 12.43
C GLY A 255 -16.76 6.35 12.89
N ASP A 256 -18.05 6.69 12.84
CA ASP A 256 -18.62 7.99 13.19
C ASP A 256 -19.47 7.94 14.48
N ASN A 257 -19.35 6.86 15.27
CA ASN A 257 -20.16 6.51 16.43
C ASN A 257 -21.64 6.15 16.13
N SER A 258 -22.08 6.08 14.87
CA SER A 258 -23.49 5.84 14.53
C SER A 258 -23.94 4.40 14.81
N SER A 259 -23.02 3.42 14.71
CA SER A 259 -23.32 1.98 14.79
C SER A 259 -23.66 1.47 16.19
N CYS A 260 -23.19 2.14 17.24
CA CYS A 260 -23.48 1.76 18.63
C CYS A 260 -24.89 2.11 19.09
N CYS A 261 -25.48 3.16 18.51
CA CYS A 261 -26.68 3.82 19.04
C CYS A 261 -27.93 3.40 18.28
N LEU A 262 -28.09 2.09 18.03
CA LEU A 262 -29.36 1.58 17.48
C LEU A 262 -30.40 1.46 18.60
N PRO A 263 -31.70 1.62 18.30
CA PRO A 263 -32.79 1.50 19.29
C PRO A 263 -32.80 0.17 20.06
N SER A 264 -32.20 -0.89 19.51
CA SER A 264 -32.08 -2.22 20.12
C SER A 264 -30.97 -2.36 21.16
N ASN A 265 -30.04 -1.39 21.25
CA ASN A 265 -28.83 -1.42 22.07
C ASN A 265 -28.81 -0.29 23.11
N CYS A 266 -29.88 0.51 23.16
CA CYS A 266 -30.10 1.58 24.13
C CYS A 266 -30.80 1.09 25.42
N ASP A 267 -30.83 -0.21 25.68
CA ASP A 267 -31.24 -0.78 26.97
C ASP A 267 -30.00 -1.34 27.67
N ASP A 268 -29.68 -0.69 28.77
CA ASP A 268 -28.55 -0.75 29.69
C ASP A 268 -28.31 -2.12 30.36
N ARG A 269 -28.65 -3.23 29.71
CA ARG A 269 -28.44 -4.58 30.26
C ARG A 269 -28.26 -5.64 29.19
N HIS A 270 -27.01 -5.95 28.83
CA HIS A 270 -26.54 -7.35 28.83
C HIS A 270 -25.06 -7.47 28.44
N GLU A 271 -24.25 -8.00 29.36
CA GLU A 271 -23.22 -9.06 29.19
C GLU A 271 -22.42 -9.22 27.88
N LEU A 272 -22.15 -8.15 27.11
CA LEU A 272 -21.17 -8.18 26.01
C LEU A 272 -19.79 -7.61 26.42
N ASN A 273 -19.64 -7.22 27.69
CA ASN A 273 -18.51 -6.46 28.23
C ASN A 273 -17.25 -7.28 28.58
N THR A 274 -17.08 -8.49 28.03
CA THR A 274 -15.87 -9.30 28.25
C THR A 274 -15.01 -9.49 27.00
N LEU A 275 -15.45 -8.99 25.84
CA LEU A 275 -14.72 -9.10 24.57
C LEU A 275 -14.38 -7.73 23.94
N LEU A 276 -14.92 -6.62 24.44
CA LEU A 276 -14.71 -5.29 23.88
C LEU A 276 -13.75 -4.45 24.76
N CYS A 277 -12.74 -3.90 24.09
CA CYS A 277 -11.73 -3.00 24.63
C CYS A 277 -12.23 -1.62 25.07
N ILE A 278 -13.52 -1.36 24.86
CA ILE A 278 -14.23 -0.16 25.20
C ILE A 278 -15.47 -0.55 25.99
N THR A 279 -15.78 0.21 27.04
CA THR A 279 -17.11 0.20 27.65
C THR A 279 -17.91 1.39 27.10
N PRO A 280 -18.75 1.21 26.07
CA PRO A 280 -19.51 2.31 25.50
C PRO A 280 -20.68 2.67 26.43
N THR A 281 -20.83 3.95 26.75
CA THR A 281 -22.05 4.47 27.39
C THR A 281 -22.76 5.40 26.42
N CYS A 282 -24.04 5.12 26.15
CA CYS A 282 -24.87 5.98 25.31
C CYS A 282 -25.34 7.20 26.11
N THR A 283 -25.16 8.38 25.52
CA THR A 283 -25.80 9.64 25.95
C THR A 283 -26.88 10.00 24.92
N ASP A 284 -28.07 10.32 25.42
CA ASP A 284 -29.24 10.77 24.64
C ASP A 284 -29.66 9.89 23.44
N ASN A 285 -29.40 8.57 23.48
CA ASN A 285 -29.66 7.60 22.39
C ASN A 285 -29.02 7.99 21.04
N LYS A 286 -27.97 8.82 21.05
CA LYS A 286 -27.34 9.35 19.83
C LYS A 286 -25.82 9.43 19.86
N THR A 287 -25.21 9.47 21.04
CA THR A 287 -23.76 9.68 21.18
C THR A 287 -23.14 8.69 22.15
N CYS A 288 -22.12 7.94 21.70
CA CYS A 288 -21.36 7.04 22.56
C CYS A 288 -20.12 7.73 23.16
N THR A 289 -19.90 7.51 24.46
CA THR A 289 -18.65 7.85 25.14
C THR A 289 -17.98 6.57 25.62
N ALA A 290 -16.69 6.43 25.35
CA ALA A 290 -15.88 5.25 25.66
C ALA A 290 -14.96 5.51 26.86
N PHE A 291 -14.83 4.53 27.75
CA PHE A 291 -13.71 4.47 28.71
C PHE A 291 -12.77 3.31 28.37
N PRO A 292 -11.44 3.49 28.44
CA PRO A 292 -10.49 2.42 28.14
C PRO A 292 -10.58 1.30 29.18
N ALA A 293 -10.80 0.07 28.71
CA ALA A 293 -10.60 -1.12 29.53
C ALA A 293 -9.10 -1.42 29.64
N THR A 294 -8.66 -1.99 30.76
CA THR A 294 -7.27 -2.45 30.90
C THR A 294 -7.09 -3.79 30.19
N CYS A 295 -6.42 -3.80 29.04
CA CYS A 295 -5.87 -5.03 28.46
C CYS A 295 -4.49 -5.24 29.06
N SER A 296 -4.41 -6.11 30.05
CA SER A 296 -3.13 -6.70 30.41
C SER A 296 -3.30 -8.17 30.71
N ASP A 297 -2.50 -9.02 30.08
CA ASP A 297 -2.39 -10.44 30.41
C ASP A 297 -1.40 -10.68 31.58
N ASN A 298 -0.85 -9.58 32.14
CA ASN A 298 0.20 -9.54 33.14
C ASN A 298 1.52 -10.18 32.69
N ASN A 299 1.74 -10.33 31.40
CA ASN A 299 2.98 -10.80 30.83
C ASN A 299 3.82 -9.61 30.38
N VAL A 300 4.91 -9.35 31.09
CA VAL A 300 5.86 -8.28 30.74
C VAL A 300 6.60 -8.51 29.41
N CYS A 301 6.43 -9.68 28.80
CA CYS A 301 7.00 -10.04 27.51
C CYS A 301 6.03 -9.88 26.35
N THR A 302 4.88 -9.29 26.59
CA THR A 302 3.95 -8.86 25.56
C THR A 302 3.76 -7.36 25.65
N ASN A 303 3.59 -6.73 24.49
CA ASN A 303 3.02 -5.41 24.41
C ASN A 303 1.49 -5.59 24.36
N ASP A 304 0.85 -5.29 25.48
CA ASP A 304 -0.58 -5.48 25.68
C ASP A 304 -1.31 -4.25 25.12
N THR A 305 -1.86 -4.39 23.93
CA THR A 305 -2.58 -3.31 23.26
C THR A 305 -4.07 -3.61 23.26
N CYS A 306 -4.84 -2.67 23.79
CA CYS A 306 -6.28 -2.74 23.68
C CYS A 306 -6.68 -2.25 22.28
N ILE A 307 -7.22 -3.12 21.44
CA ILE A 307 -7.74 -2.75 20.12
C ILE A 307 -9.26 -2.64 20.22
N PRO A 308 -9.84 -1.42 20.17
CA PRO A 308 -11.28 -1.25 20.10
C PRO A 308 -11.93 -2.12 19.02
N GLY A 309 -13.04 -2.79 19.33
CA GLY A 309 -13.74 -3.68 18.39
C GLY A 309 -13.14 -5.07 18.21
N ALA A 310 -11.81 -5.20 18.21
CA ALA A 310 -11.10 -6.49 18.05
C ALA A 310 -10.74 -7.19 19.38
N GLY A 311 -10.74 -6.45 20.50
CA GLY A 311 -10.41 -6.97 21.83
C GLY A 311 -8.93 -6.78 22.19
N CYS A 312 -8.44 -7.54 23.17
CA CYS A 312 -7.04 -7.43 23.60
C CYS A 312 -6.10 -8.13 22.61
N SER A 313 -5.06 -7.42 22.17
CA SER A 313 -3.92 -7.96 21.43
C SER A 313 -2.69 -8.02 22.32
N PHE A 314 -2.01 -9.16 22.32
CA PHE A 314 -0.82 -9.42 23.12
C PHE A 314 0.33 -9.78 22.18
N THR A 315 1.14 -8.79 21.78
CA THR A 315 2.22 -9.00 20.81
C THR A 315 3.54 -9.30 21.52
N PRO A 316 4.23 -10.42 21.23
CA PRO A 316 5.50 -10.72 21.88
C PRO A 316 6.56 -9.63 21.66
N ILE A 317 7.23 -9.21 22.74
CA ILE A 317 8.35 -8.28 22.68
C ILE A 317 9.58 -9.00 22.14
N VAL A 318 10.15 -8.49 21.04
CA VAL A 318 11.44 -8.94 20.52
C VAL A 318 12.56 -8.21 21.27
N CYS A 319 13.31 -8.97 22.07
CA CYS A 319 14.49 -8.47 22.75
C CYS A 319 15.70 -8.71 21.86
N ASN A 320 16.33 -7.65 21.37
CA ASN A 320 17.58 -7.69 20.62
C ASN A 320 18.38 -6.42 20.95
N ASP A 321 19.57 -6.55 21.53
CA ASP A 321 20.44 -5.40 21.82
C ASP A 321 21.49 -5.14 20.72
N TYR A 322 21.36 -5.87 19.60
CA TYR A 322 22.27 -5.89 18.46
C TYR A 322 23.71 -6.30 18.82
N ASN A 323 23.90 -6.92 19.99
CA ASN A 323 25.18 -7.47 20.39
C ASN A 323 25.23 -8.97 20.07
N PRO A 324 26.08 -9.41 19.11
CA PRO A 324 26.19 -10.85 18.80
C PRO A 324 26.79 -11.67 19.95
N CYS A 325 27.30 -11.02 21.00
CA CYS A 325 27.84 -11.65 22.21
C CYS A 325 26.82 -11.83 23.33
N THR A 326 25.53 -11.64 23.08
CA THR A 326 24.47 -11.88 24.05
C THR A 326 23.45 -12.89 23.53
N TYR A 327 22.89 -13.68 24.45
CA TYR A 327 21.63 -14.36 24.20
C TYR A 327 20.51 -13.44 24.63
N ASP A 328 19.70 -13.04 23.65
CA ASP A 328 18.64 -12.08 23.86
C ASP A 328 17.29 -12.80 23.90
N TYR A 329 16.60 -12.67 25.02
CA TYR A 329 15.28 -13.27 25.19
C TYR A 329 14.46 -12.47 26.20
N CYS A 330 13.15 -12.51 26.06
CA CYS A 330 12.27 -11.97 27.08
C CYS A 330 11.98 -13.03 28.16
N SER A 331 12.02 -12.62 29.43
CA SER A 331 11.63 -13.48 30.54
C SER A 331 10.66 -12.78 31.48
N SER A 332 9.50 -13.41 31.69
CA SER A 332 8.49 -13.03 32.69
C SER A 332 8.68 -13.76 34.03
N SER A 333 9.80 -14.46 34.21
CA SER A 333 10.08 -15.30 35.38
C SER A 333 11.18 -14.71 36.26
N PHE A 334 10.91 -14.59 37.57
CA PHE A 334 11.90 -14.14 38.55
C PHE A 334 13.22 -14.95 38.45
N PRO A 335 14.41 -14.32 38.46
CA PRO A 335 14.70 -12.92 38.83
C PRO A 335 14.53 -11.90 37.70
N TYR A 336 14.10 -12.33 36.52
CA TYR A 336 13.98 -11.48 35.33
C TYR A 336 12.53 -11.01 35.13
N ASN A 337 12.36 -9.79 34.64
CA ASN A 337 11.05 -9.20 34.40
C ASN A 337 11.13 -8.26 33.19
N GLY A 338 11.19 -8.83 32.00
CA GLY A 338 11.35 -8.13 30.73
C GLY A 338 12.51 -8.69 29.89
N CYS A 339 13.09 -7.85 29.03
CA CYS A 339 14.22 -8.25 28.19
C CYS A 339 15.46 -8.61 29.02
N VAL A 340 16.05 -9.75 28.67
CA VAL A 340 17.28 -10.27 29.25
C VAL A 340 18.30 -10.44 28.14
N PHE A 341 19.48 -9.87 28.35
CA PHE A 341 20.63 -9.97 27.46
C PHE A 341 21.74 -10.68 28.23
N VAL A 342 21.91 -11.98 28.00
CA VAL A 342 22.87 -12.79 28.76
C VAL A 342 24.20 -12.83 28.02
N PRO A 343 25.29 -12.28 28.58
CA PRO A 343 26.60 -12.34 27.95
C PRO A 343 27.05 -13.79 27.73
N ILE A 344 27.48 -14.08 26.52
CA ILE A 344 28.09 -15.37 26.16
C ILE A 344 29.51 -15.39 26.75
N GLY A 345 29.77 -16.31 27.67
CA GLY A 345 31.06 -16.41 28.36
C GLY A 345 32.22 -16.65 27.39
N GLY A 346 33.25 -15.79 27.45
CA GLY A 346 34.39 -15.86 26.54
C GLY A 346 34.15 -15.22 25.17
N CYS A 347 32.98 -14.60 24.96
CA CYS A 347 32.73 -13.81 23.76
C CYS A 347 33.48 -12.49 23.81
N VAL A 348 34.08 -12.11 22.68
CA VAL A 348 34.80 -10.86 22.51
C VAL A 348 33.98 -10.02 21.55
N ALA A 349 33.37 -8.95 22.06
CA ALA A 349 32.61 -8.00 21.25
C ALA A 349 33.52 -7.38 20.18
N CYS A 350 32.98 -7.18 18.97
CA CYS A 350 33.72 -6.54 17.89
C CYS A 350 34.12 -5.11 18.32
N GLU A 351 35.40 -4.76 18.22
CA GLU A 351 35.70 -3.33 18.07
C GLU A 351 35.16 -2.90 16.71
N ASN A 352 34.48 -1.75 16.66
CA ASN A 352 33.58 -1.30 15.58
C ASN A 352 34.22 -1.13 14.18
N THR A 353 35.45 -1.62 13.98
CA THR A 353 36.29 -1.39 12.80
C THR A 353 36.95 -2.65 12.21
N THR A 354 36.82 -3.84 12.82
CA THR A 354 37.61 -5.02 12.40
C THR A 354 36.94 -5.97 11.41
N CYS A 355 35.61 -5.99 11.27
CA CYS A 355 34.91 -6.86 10.31
C CYS A 355 34.03 -6.04 9.36
N GLN A 356 34.67 -5.49 8.32
CA GLN A 356 33.98 -4.88 7.18
C GLN A 356 34.15 -5.79 5.97
N SER A 357 33.04 -6.18 5.35
CA SER A 357 33.03 -6.83 4.04
C SER A 357 32.65 -5.78 3.00
N GLU A 358 33.41 -5.68 1.92
CA GLU A 358 32.97 -4.94 0.72
C GLU A 358 31.94 -5.75 -0.08
N ASP A 359 31.85 -7.07 0.18
CA ASP A 359 30.85 -7.95 -0.38
C ASP A 359 29.63 -8.03 0.57
N LEU A 360 28.61 -7.24 0.24
CA LEU A 360 27.36 -7.15 1.00
C LEU A 360 26.59 -8.48 1.04
N CYS A 361 26.89 -9.42 0.14
CA CYS A 361 26.28 -10.75 0.10
C CYS A 361 26.99 -11.80 0.96
N ILE A 362 28.21 -11.49 1.36
CA ILE A 362 29.00 -12.28 2.29
C ILE A 362 29.39 -11.37 3.46
N PRO A 363 28.40 -10.92 4.26
CA PRO A 363 28.71 -10.09 5.41
C PRO A 363 29.62 -10.87 6.35
N LEU A 364 30.65 -10.18 6.83
CA LEU A 364 31.59 -10.72 7.79
C LEU A 364 31.04 -10.45 9.19
N VAL A 365 30.91 -11.50 9.99
CA VAL A 365 30.59 -11.41 11.42
C VAL A 365 31.81 -11.83 12.23
N CYS A 366 32.00 -11.25 13.41
CA CYS A 366 33.11 -11.66 14.26
C CYS A 366 32.92 -13.11 14.72
N HIS A 367 34.03 -13.85 14.81
CA HIS A 367 34.02 -15.18 15.37
C HIS A 367 33.64 -15.10 16.86
N PRO A 368 32.63 -15.86 17.32
CA PRO A 368 32.02 -15.69 18.66
C PRO A 368 32.96 -15.95 19.84
N PHE A 369 34.14 -16.52 19.60
CA PHE A 369 35.18 -16.76 20.63
C PHE A 369 36.52 -16.07 20.33
N ASN A 370 36.58 -15.27 19.26
CA ASN A 370 37.79 -14.56 18.85
C ASN A 370 37.42 -13.32 18.02
N GLY A 371 37.20 -12.18 18.69
CA GLY A 371 36.79 -10.91 18.09
C GLY A 371 37.80 -10.27 17.13
N SER A 372 38.98 -10.88 16.94
CA SER A 372 39.96 -10.49 15.92
C SER A 372 39.87 -11.30 14.62
N THR A 373 39.00 -12.32 14.57
CA THR A 373 38.80 -13.18 13.42
C THR A 373 37.39 -12.96 12.87
N CYS A 374 37.26 -12.62 11.60
CA CYS A 374 35.96 -12.53 10.93
C CYS A 374 35.62 -13.88 10.28
N ILE A 375 34.35 -14.29 10.38
CA ILE A 375 33.79 -15.42 9.66
C ILE A 375 32.72 -14.91 8.70
N SER A 376 32.62 -15.53 7.54
CA SER A 376 31.56 -15.22 6.58
C SER A 376 30.21 -15.71 7.11
N ASN A 377 29.20 -14.87 7.01
CA ASN A 377 27.80 -15.23 7.19
C ASN A 377 27.03 -14.99 5.88
N PRO A 378 27.21 -15.84 4.86
CA PRO A 378 26.61 -15.62 3.54
C PRO A 378 25.09 -15.48 3.65
N ILE A 379 24.53 -14.47 2.96
CA ILE A 379 23.07 -14.33 2.85
C ILE A 379 22.54 -15.55 2.10
N ASN A 380 21.67 -16.33 2.75
CA ASN A 380 21.00 -17.45 2.10
C ASN A 380 19.82 -16.90 1.30
N CYS A 381 19.98 -16.83 -0.02
CA CYS A 381 18.92 -16.41 -0.92
C CYS A 381 18.07 -17.57 -1.45
N ASP A 382 18.28 -18.82 -1.03
CA ASP A 382 17.43 -19.93 -1.47
C ASP A 382 15.96 -19.66 -1.13
N ASP A 383 15.14 -19.42 -2.14
CA ASP A 383 13.70 -19.16 -2.01
C ASP A 383 12.89 -20.48 -2.00
N GLY A 384 13.58 -21.61 -2.05
CA GLY A 384 12.99 -22.95 -2.09
C GLY A 384 12.35 -23.28 -3.43
N ASN A 385 12.48 -22.42 -4.45
CA ASN A 385 11.94 -22.65 -5.78
C ASN A 385 13.05 -23.18 -6.71
N PRO A 386 12.98 -24.47 -7.14
CA PRO A 386 14.02 -25.05 -7.98
C PRO A 386 14.05 -24.47 -9.42
N CYS A 387 13.09 -23.62 -9.78
CA CYS A 387 13.01 -22.96 -11.08
C CYS A 387 13.50 -21.50 -11.05
N THR A 388 14.03 -21.03 -9.94
CA THR A 388 14.76 -19.75 -9.84
C THR A 388 16.24 -20.03 -9.62
N THR A 389 17.05 -19.13 -10.16
CA THR A 389 18.44 -18.99 -9.73
C THR A 389 18.47 -17.90 -8.69
N ASP A 390 18.89 -18.27 -7.50
CA ASP A 390 18.87 -17.40 -6.34
C ASP A 390 20.27 -16.83 -6.13
N LEU A 391 20.40 -15.53 -6.39
CA LEU A 391 21.67 -14.85 -6.34
C LEU A 391 21.56 -13.64 -5.42
N CYS A 392 22.47 -13.54 -4.46
CA CYS A 392 22.63 -12.28 -3.77
C CYS A 392 23.43 -11.30 -4.66
N SER A 393 22.90 -10.08 -4.85
CA SER A 393 23.59 -8.96 -5.49
C SER A 393 23.47 -7.72 -4.61
N GLU A 394 24.59 -7.08 -4.29
CA GLU A 394 24.65 -5.88 -3.43
C GLU A 394 23.94 -6.03 -2.06
N GLY A 395 23.95 -7.24 -1.49
CA GLY A 395 23.31 -7.54 -0.19
C GLY A 395 21.81 -7.83 -0.28
N ILE A 396 21.27 -7.88 -1.49
CA ILE A 396 19.84 -8.13 -1.77
C ILE A 396 19.71 -9.44 -2.52
N CYS A 397 18.77 -10.29 -2.11
CA CYS A 397 18.44 -11.49 -2.84
C CYS A 397 17.70 -11.17 -4.14
N THR A 398 18.25 -11.63 -5.25
CA THR A 398 17.71 -11.51 -6.59
C THR A 398 17.40 -12.90 -7.11
N TYR A 399 16.26 -13.04 -7.80
CA TYR A 399 15.76 -14.33 -8.28
C TYR A 399 15.56 -14.23 -9.78
N THR A 400 16.28 -15.04 -10.54
CA THR A 400 16.13 -15.08 -12.01
C THR A 400 15.55 -16.41 -12.43
N VAL A 401 14.41 -16.41 -13.11
CA VAL A 401 13.74 -17.64 -13.57
C VAL A 401 14.66 -18.41 -14.53
N VAL A 402 14.83 -19.70 -14.28
CA VAL A 402 15.57 -20.62 -15.16
C VAL A 402 14.73 -20.90 -16.41
N PRO A 403 15.19 -20.50 -17.62
CA PRO A 403 14.49 -20.84 -18.86
C PRO A 403 14.45 -22.36 -19.05
N ASP A 404 13.31 -22.88 -19.51
CA ASP A 404 13.05 -24.31 -19.73
C ASP A 404 13.12 -25.21 -18.48
N CYS A 405 12.85 -24.67 -17.28
CA CYS A 405 12.73 -25.48 -16.07
C CYS A 405 11.68 -26.61 -16.26
N PRO A 406 12.04 -27.90 -16.11
CA PRO A 406 11.11 -28.99 -16.34
C PRO A 406 10.00 -28.96 -15.28
N ARG A 407 8.77 -28.69 -15.71
CA ARG A 407 7.56 -28.83 -14.88
C ARG A 407 7.55 -30.23 -14.26
N ASN A 408 7.66 -30.30 -12.94
CA ASN A 408 7.28 -31.51 -12.24
C ASN A 408 5.76 -31.68 -12.43
N THR A 409 5.39 -32.65 -13.25
CA THR A 409 4.01 -32.93 -13.61
C THR A 409 3.26 -33.50 -12.41
N THR A 410 2.58 -32.65 -11.66
CA THR A 410 1.24 -32.98 -11.17
C THR A 410 0.39 -31.72 -11.20
N THR A 411 -0.50 -31.71 -12.19
CA THR A 411 -1.71 -30.90 -12.33
C THR A 411 -1.53 -29.39 -12.23
N ASP A 412 -1.24 -28.76 -13.37
CA ASP A 412 -2.16 -27.73 -13.82
C ASP A 412 -2.32 -27.73 -15.34
N THR A 413 -3.57 -27.64 -15.77
CA THR A 413 -4.00 -27.66 -17.16
C THR A 413 -4.42 -26.25 -17.51
N SER A 414 -3.58 -25.48 -18.18
CA SER A 414 -4.08 -24.54 -19.18
C SER A 414 -3.01 -24.20 -20.20
N THR A 415 -3.40 -24.50 -21.43
CA THR A 415 -2.92 -24.07 -22.73
C THR A 415 -2.53 -22.60 -22.78
N THR A 416 -1.34 -22.32 -23.31
CA THR A 416 -1.15 -21.18 -24.22
C THR A 416 -0.22 -21.56 -25.37
N THR A 417 -0.60 -21.03 -26.51
CA THR A 417 -0.19 -21.36 -27.88
C THR A 417 1.25 -20.96 -28.17
N GLU A 418 2.00 -21.88 -28.77
CA GLU A 418 3.32 -21.61 -29.34
C GLU A 418 3.27 -20.48 -30.39
N THR A 419 4.21 -19.55 -30.30
CA THR A 419 4.78 -18.94 -31.51
C THR A 419 6.28 -19.14 -31.45
N THR A 420 6.74 -20.09 -32.27
CA THR A 420 8.15 -20.44 -32.45
C THR A 420 8.85 -19.37 -33.28
N THR A 421 10.02 -18.92 -32.83
CA THR A 421 11.09 -18.52 -33.74
C THR A 421 12.45 -18.86 -33.11
N SER A 422 13.08 -19.89 -33.67
CA SER A 422 14.47 -20.32 -33.46
C SER A 422 15.42 -19.28 -34.11
N THR A 423 16.73 -19.14 -33.85
CA THR A 423 17.77 -20.08 -33.41
C THR A 423 19.10 -19.34 -33.20
N SER A 424 19.95 -19.85 -32.29
CA SER A 424 21.44 -19.87 -32.28
C SER A 424 22.18 -18.52 -32.07
N THR A 425 23.23 -18.41 -31.25
CA THR A 425 24.47 -19.22 -31.25
C THR A 425 25.28 -19.10 -29.93
N THR A 426 25.71 -20.26 -29.41
CA THR A 426 27.03 -20.65 -28.85
C THR A 426 27.97 -19.64 -28.16
N GLY A 427 28.49 -20.04 -26.98
CA GLY A 427 29.96 -20.02 -26.74
C GLY A 427 30.50 -19.71 -25.33
N THR A 428 30.73 -20.76 -24.54
CA THR A 428 31.96 -21.06 -23.75
C THR A 428 32.56 -20.08 -22.70
N THR A 429 32.47 -20.50 -21.43
CA THR A 429 33.53 -20.71 -20.40
C THR A 429 34.77 -19.77 -20.32
N ALA A 430 34.84 -19.01 -19.20
CA ALA A 430 35.89 -18.85 -18.14
C ALA A 430 37.41 -19.10 -18.43
N PRO A 431 38.39 -18.75 -17.54
CA PRO A 431 38.39 -17.95 -16.30
C PRO A 431 39.59 -16.96 -16.11
N ALA A 432 39.48 -16.14 -15.05
CA ALA A 432 40.47 -15.61 -14.08
C ALA A 432 41.97 -15.35 -14.43
N THR A 433 42.48 -14.22 -13.96
CA THR A 433 43.77 -14.03 -13.24
C THR A 433 43.90 -12.54 -12.83
N THR A 434 43.76 -12.20 -11.55
CA THR A 434 44.84 -11.86 -10.58
C THR A 434 45.85 -10.80 -11.02
N GLY A 435 45.95 -9.71 -10.23
CA GLY A 435 47.01 -8.71 -10.36
C GLY A 435 46.84 -7.53 -9.41
N THR A 436 47.21 -7.73 -8.13
CA THR A 436 47.43 -6.69 -7.12
C THR A 436 48.60 -5.78 -7.52
N THR A 437 48.49 -4.47 -7.29
CA THR A 437 49.45 -3.60 -6.55
C THR A 437 49.07 -2.12 -6.69
N ALA A 438 48.86 -1.46 -5.55
CA ALA A 438 48.94 0.00 -5.38
C ALA A 438 50.37 0.34 -4.88
N PRO A 439 50.70 1.57 -4.41
CA PRO A 439 50.23 2.93 -4.73
C PRO A 439 51.43 3.90 -4.95
N ALA A 440 51.16 5.17 -5.34
CA ALA A 440 51.91 6.40 -4.95
C ALA A 440 51.47 7.57 -5.85
N THR A 441 50.58 8.46 -5.39
CA THR A 441 50.84 9.76 -4.74
C THR A 441 51.23 10.94 -5.63
N THR A 442 50.51 12.04 -5.38
CA THR A 442 50.86 13.47 -5.44
C THR A 442 50.94 14.19 -6.79
N GLY A 443 50.24 15.32 -6.87
CA GLY A 443 50.57 16.38 -7.82
C GLY A 443 49.43 17.31 -8.22
N THR A 444 48.97 18.14 -7.29
CA THR A 444 48.23 19.39 -7.52
C THR A 444 48.77 20.23 -8.68
N THR A 445 47.91 20.80 -9.54
CA THR A 445 47.74 22.26 -9.79
C THR A 445 46.92 22.50 -11.08
N ALA A 446 45.84 23.27 -10.95
CA ALA A 446 45.30 24.13 -12.00
C ALA A 446 46.00 25.51 -11.89
N PRO A 447 45.63 26.58 -12.62
CA PRO A 447 44.86 26.70 -13.87
C PRO A 447 45.58 27.60 -14.91
N ALA A 448 45.10 27.67 -16.17
CA ALA A 448 45.08 28.94 -16.92
C ALA A 448 44.28 28.83 -18.24
N THR A 449 43.32 29.72 -18.32
CA THR A 449 42.60 30.30 -19.47
C THR A 449 43.48 30.84 -20.58
N THR A 450 43.04 30.73 -21.85
CA THR A 450 42.99 31.78 -22.91
C THR A 450 42.43 31.17 -24.21
N THR A 451 41.21 31.52 -24.65
CA THR A 451 40.86 32.50 -25.71
C THR A 451 41.31 32.19 -27.15
N THR A 452 40.32 31.73 -27.94
CA THR A 452 39.82 32.24 -29.25
C THR A 452 40.70 32.51 -30.47
N SER A 453 40.07 32.23 -31.62
CA SER A 453 40.22 32.75 -33.00
C SER A 453 41.13 31.94 -33.94
N SER A 454 40.55 31.13 -34.84
CA SER A 454 40.14 31.43 -36.24
C SER A 454 41.34 31.60 -37.19
N THR A 455 41.52 30.82 -38.25
CA THR A 455 40.88 31.01 -39.58
C THR A 455 41.44 29.98 -40.59
N THR A 456 40.58 29.51 -41.52
CA THR A 456 40.72 29.21 -42.99
C THR A 456 42.08 28.76 -43.57
N GLU A 457 42.25 27.91 -44.60
CA GLU A 457 41.45 27.54 -45.79
C GLU A 457 42.16 26.40 -46.57
N GLY A 458 41.45 25.74 -47.50
CA GLY A 458 42.00 24.96 -48.63
C GLY A 458 41.81 23.45 -48.50
N GLY A 459 41.19 22.69 -49.41
CA GLY A 459 40.73 22.92 -50.79
C GLY A 459 40.99 21.62 -51.57
N GLY A 460 39.96 21.03 -52.21
CA GLY A 460 40.16 19.96 -53.22
C GLY A 460 39.06 18.90 -53.34
N THR A 461 38.21 19.05 -54.38
CA THR A 461 37.58 18.03 -55.25
C THR A 461 36.93 16.79 -54.58
N GLY A 462 35.65 16.46 -54.66
CA GLY A 462 34.61 16.71 -55.65
C GLY A 462 34.08 15.37 -56.19
N THR A 463 32.95 14.86 -55.67
CA THR A 463 31.93 14.04 -56.39
C THR A 463 30.65 13.88 -55.55
N ILE A 464 29.50 14.08 -56.19
CA ILE A 464 28.08 14.12 -55.77
C ILE A 464 27.58 12.69 -55.40
N PRO A 465 26.68 12.45 -54.39
CA PRO A 465 25.27 12.89 -54.48
C PRO A 465 24.45 13.20 -53.19
N THR A 466 23.43 14.04 -53.42
CA THR A 466 22.08 14.11 -52.80
C THR A 466 21.92 14.14 -51.27
N THR A 467 21.69 15.38 -50.82
CA THR A 467 20.82 15.87 -49.74
C THR A 467 19.90 14.90 -49.00
N THR A 468 20.07 14.83 -47.67
CA THR A 468 18.97 14.93 -46.70
C THR A 468 19.39 15.88 -45.58
N THR A 469 18.56 16.90 -45.35
CA THR A 469 18.74 17.99 -44.40
C THR A 469 18.60 17.46 -42.96
N THR A 470 19.66 17.56 -42.16
CA THR A 470 19.58 17.38 -40.70
C THR A 470 19.34 18.75 -40.07
N THR A 471 18.10 19.02 -39.68
CA THR A 471 17.77 20.19 -38.86
C THR A 471 18.24 19.92 -37.43
N THR A 472 19.31 20.58 -37.00
CA THR A 472 19.75 20.59 -35.60
C THR A 472 18.91 21.63 -34.86
N THR A 473 17.91 21.17 -34.10
CA THR A 473 17.18 22.03 -33.15
C THR A 473 17.98 22.12 -31.86
N THR A 474 18.59 23.28 -31.63
CA THR A 474 19.09 23.70 -30.32
C THR A 474 17.95 23.71 -29.30
N THR A 475 18.02 22.85 -28.29
CA THR A 475 17.18 22.90 -27.10
C THR A 475 17.66 24.03 -26.19
N THR A 476 16.92 25.12 -26.14
CA THR A 476 17.01 26.09 -25.03
C THR A 476 16.36 25.47 -23.80
N SER A 477 17.14 25.26 -22.74
CA SER A 477 16.65 24.83 -21.43
C SER A 477 15.79 25.94 -20.81
N THR A 478 14.47 25.77 -20.84
CA THR A 478 13.56 26.56 -20.01
C THR A 478 13.51 25.93 -18.63
N THR A 479 14.31 26.45 -17.70
CA THR A 479 14.13 26.20 -16.27
C THR A 479 12.74 26.67 -15.87
N GLY A 480 11.92 25.78 -15.29
CA GLY A 480 10.59 26.11 -14.80
C GLY A 480 10.62 27.17 -13.68
N PRO A 481 9.45 27.73 -13.31
CA PRO A 481 9.38 28.71 -12.23
C PRO A 481 9.88 28.09 -10.90
N PRO A 482 10.54 28.87 -10.03
CA PRO A 482 10.95 28.41 -8.70
C PRO A 482 9.74 27.97 -7.88
N ALA A 483 9.94 27.08 -6.91
CA ALA A 483 8.87 26.55 -6.06
C ALA A 483 8.05 27.68 -5.39
N PRO A 484 6.71 27.54 -5.29
CA PRO A 484 5.85 28.54 -4.67
C PRO A 484 6.14 28.73 -3.17
N PRO A 485 6.11 29.97 -2.66
CA PRO A 485 6.18 30.23 -1.23
C PRO A 485 4.89 29.81 -0.52
N PRO A 486 4.91 29.58 0.81
CA PRO A 486 3.71 29.30 1.58
C PRO A 486 2.71 30.46 1.52
N CYS A 487 1.45 30.14 1.25
CA CYS A 487 0.36 31.11 1.15
C CYS A 487 -0.16 31.46 2.55
N VAL A 488 0.14 32.67 3.05
CA VAL A 488 -0.26 33.13 4.38
C VAL A 488 -1.06 34.43 4.28
N CYS A 489 -2.30 34.42 4.76
CA CYS A 489 -3.16 35.62 4.87
C CYS A 489 -3.66 35.80 6.32
N PRO A 490 -4.05 37.02 6.72
CA PRO A 490 -4.71 37.26 8.01
C PRO A 490 -6.03 36.48 8.16
N PRO A 491 -6.48 36.18 9.39
CA PRO A 491 -7.75 35.52 9.63
C PRO A 491 -8.93 36.23 8.95
N GLY A 492 -9.80 35.47 8.28
CA GLY A 492 -10.96 36.01 7.55
C GLY A 492 -10.71 36.32 6.07
N TYR A 493 -9.54 35.98 5.53
CA TYR A 493 -9.20 36.10 4.11
C TYR A 493 -8.85 34.72 3.54
N ASP A 494 -9.28 34.46 2.31
CA ASP A 494 -8.82 33.31 1.52
C ASP A 494 -7.54 33.67 0.78
N CYS A 495 -6.61 32.71 0.73
CA CYS A 495 -5.28 32.89 0.17
C CYS A 495 -5.17 32.22 -1.21
N ARG A 496 -4.67 32.94 -2.21
CA ARG A 496 -4.40 32.44 -3.56
C ARG A 496 -3.02 32.87 -4.04
N LEU A 497 -2.28 31.95 -4.66
CA LEU A 497 -1.00 32.24 -5.30
C LEU A 497 -1.17 32.43 -6.81
N GLU A 498 -0.55 33.47 -7.35
CA GLU A 498 -0.46 33.68 -8.80
C GLU A 498 1.01 33.89 -9.21
N TYR A 499 1.49 33.15 -10.21
CA TYR A 499 2.84 33.33 -10.73
C TYR A 499 2.85 34.36 -11.86
N HIS A 500 3.60 35.45 -11.69
CA HIS A 500 3.80 36.46 -12.72
C HIS A 500 5.25 36.41 -13.24
N PRO A 501 5.50 36.22 -14.55
CA PRO A 501 6.84 36.03 -15.11
C PRO A 501 7.87 37.14 -14.80
N ALA A 502 7.40 38.36 -14.56
CA ALA A 502 8.26 39.51 -14.23
C ALA A 502 8.33 39.84 -12.72
N ALA A 503 7.45 39.26 -11.89
CA ALA A 503 7.31 39.62 -10.47
C ALA A 503 7.43 38.42 -9.52
N GLY A 504 7.54 37.19 -10.04
CA GLY A 504 7.55 35.97 -9.25
C GLY A 504 6.15 35.63 -8.71
N TRP A 505 6.13 34.88 -7.61
CA TRP A 505 4.89 34.49 -6.93
C TRP A 505 4.27 35.68 -6.17
N LEU A 506 3.00 35.95 -6.45
CA LEU A 506 2.16 36.94 -5.78
C LEU A 506 1.18 36.23 -4.85
N ILE A 507 1.04 36.73 -3.62
CA ILE A 507 0.05 36.27 -2.65
C ILE A 507 -1.15 37.22 -2.70
N LEU A 508 -2.32 36.69 -3.02
CA LEU A 508 -3.59 37.41 -3.06
C LEU A 508 -4.45 36.98 -1.86
N CYS A 509 -4.84 37.96 -1.03
CA CYS A 509 -5.75 37.75 0.08
C CYS A 509 -7.13 38.36 -0.26
N THR A 510 -8.15 37.53 -0.40
CA THR A 510 -9.55 37.98 -0.64
C THR A 510 -10.38 37.83 0.61
N GLN A 511 -11.07 38.90 1.04
CA GLN A 511 -11.88 38.88 2.25
C GLN A 511 -13.07 37.91 2.09
N ARG A 512 -13.27 37.01 3.06
CA ARG A 512 -14.45 36.13 3.08
C ARG A 512 -15.70 36.98 3.25
N ASN A 513 -16.59 36.98 2.25
CA ASN A 513 -17.88 37.66 2.34
C ASN A 513 -18.81 36.86 3.27
N THR A 514 -18.92 37.28 4.53
CA THR A 514 -19.98 36.80 5.42
C THR A 514 -21.25 37.62 5.18
N THR A 515 -22.05 37.23 4.19
CA THR A 515 -23.46 37.67 4.13
C THR A 515 -24.27 36.85 5.12
N THR A 516 -24.28 37.30 6.38
CA THR A 516 -25.30 36.90 7.36
C THR A 516 -26.57 37.68 7.07
N THR A 517 -27.54 37.01 6.48
CA THR A 517 -28.93 37.46 6.38
C THR A 517 -29.53 37.48 7.79
N THR A 518 -29.46 38.62 8.47
CA THR A 518 -30.32 38.91 9.63
C THR A 518 -31.48 39.79 9.19
N THR A 519 -32.63 39.14 9.01
CA THR A 519 -33.93 39.79 9.07
C THR A 519 -34.09 40.44 10.45
N SER A 520 -33.97 41.76 10.51
CA SER A 520 -34.58 42.54 11.59
C SER A 520 -35.31 43.74 11.00
N THR A 521 -36.63 43.69 11.11
CA THR A 521 -37.52 44.82 10.95
C THR A 521 -37.29 45.80 12.10
N SER A 522 -36.80 46.99 11.82
CA SER A 522 -37.21 48.18 12.57
C SER A 522 -37.29 49.39 11.65
N THR A 523 -38.51 49.90 11.54
CA THR A 523 -38.82 51.26 11.12
C THR A 523 -38.20 52.25 12.10
N THR A 524 -37.61 53.35 11.63
CA THR A 524 -37.90 54.76 12.04
C THR A 524 -36.98 55.76 11.31
N THR A 525 -37.63 56.55 10.45
CA THR A 525 -37.42 57.95 9.96
C THR A 525 -36.03 58.63 9.84
N ARG A 526 -35.83 59.14 8.61
CA ARG A 526 -35.11 60.35 8.10
C ARG A 526 -34.90 61.54 9.08
N PRO A 527 -33.92 62.43 8.84
CA PRO A 527 -33.87 63.36 7.67
C PRO A 527 -32.93 62.99 6.52
#